data_AF-A0A2G9U5F3-F1
#
_entry.id   AF-A0A2G9U5F3-F1
#
_cell.length_a   1.000
_cell.length_b   1.000
_cell.length_c   1.000
_cell.angle_alpha   90.00
_cell.angle_beta   90.00
_cell.angle_gamma   90.00
#
_symmetry.space_group_name_H-M   'P 1'
#
loop_
_entity.id
_entity.type
_entity.pdbx_description
1 polymer ?
#
loop_
_entity_poly.entity_id
_entity_poly.type
_entity_poly.pdbx_seq_one_letter_code
_entity_poly.pdbx_strand_id
1 'polypeptide(L)'
;MNVTKSMYSYRSGIFAPSKIDCEQHSVGSHALTFVGYGTENGQPYWLVKNSWGTYWGQAGYFKLARGQNACGAANSVVGPIMGK
;
A
#
# COMPACT_ATOMS: atom_id res chain seq x y z
N MET A 1 -5.78 4.98 2.61
CA MET A 1 -4.71 4.49 3.51
C MET A 1 -3.97 5.70 4.06
N ASN A 2 -3.59 5.68 5.34
CA ASN A 2 -2.72 6.70 5.91
C ASN A 2 -1.32 6.59 5.30
N VAL A 3 -0.78 7.71 4.82
CA VAL A 3 0.58 7.80 4.28
C VAL A 3 1.54 8.10 5.42
N THR A 4 2.64 7.36 5.49
CA THR A 4 3.75 7.62 6.42
C THR A 4 4.93 8.24 5.66
N LYS A 5 5.83 8.94 6.37
CA LYS A 5 7.03 9.53 5.74
C LYS A 5 7.91 8.49 5.04
N SER A 6 8.00 7.27 5.59
CA SER A 6 8.78 6.17 5.01
C SER A 6 8.22 5.67 3.67
N MET A 7 6.96 5.93 3.35
CA MET A 7 6.39 5.60 2.05
C MET A 7 7.05 6.41 0.91
N TYR A 8 7.44 7.66 1.15
CA TYR A 8 8.10 8.49 0.12
C TYR A 8 9.45 7.92 -0.33
N SER A 9 10.18 7.28 0.58
CA SER A 9 11.48 6.67 0.31
C SER A 9 11.41 5.19 -0.07
N TYR A 10 10.22 4.60 -0.19
CA TYR A 10 10.06 3.20 -0.60
C TYR A 10 10.74 2.94 -1.96
N ARG A 11 11.44 1.80 -2.05
CA ARG A 11 12.11 1.33 -3.27
C ARG A 11 11.78 -0.12 -3.60
N SER A 12 11.78 -1.00 -2.60
CA SER A 12 11.55 -2.43 -2.78
C SER A 12 11.13 -3.13 -1.48
N GLY A 13 10.75 -4.40 -1.58
CA GLY A 13 10.36 -5.26 -0.43
C GLY A 13 8.91 -5.07 0.00
N ILE A 14 8.51 -5.76 1.07
CA ILE A 14 7.18 -5.61 1.66
C ILE A 14 7.20 -4.40 2.61
N PHE A 15 6.44 -3.37 2.25
CA PHE A 15 6.21 -2.21 3.09
C PHE A 15 5.28 -2.58 4.26
N ALA A 16 5.79 -2.45 5.49
CA ALA A 16 5.09 -2.80 6.72
C ALA A 16 5.28 -1.69 7.78
N PRO A 17 4.62 -0.52 7.62
CA PRO A 17 4.68 0.56 8.60
C PRO A 17 4.07 0.12 9.93
N SER A 18 4.62 0.59 11.04
CA SER A 18 4.08 0.29 12.36
C SER A 18 2.73 0.99 12.56
N LYS A 19 1.92 0.50 13.51
CA LYS A 19 0.67 1.15 13.90
C LYS A 19 0.90 2.60 14.34
N ILE A 20 1.97 2.85 15.09
CA ILE A 20 2.37 4.20 15.54
C ILE A 20 2.65 5.10 14.32
N ASP A 21 3.38 4.60 13.32
CA ASP A 21 3.66 5.38 12.11
C ASP A 21 2.37 5.75 11.37
N CYS A 22 1.42 4.84 11.31
CA CYS A 22 0.14 5.05 10.64
C CYS A 22 -0.79 6.02 11.40
N GLU A 23 -0.74 6.04 12.74
CA GLU A 23 -1.69 6.80 13.58
C GLU A 23 -1.14 8.15 14.02
N GLN A 24 0.13 8.22 14.40
CA GLN A 24 0.74 9.42 15.00
C GLN A 24 1.67 10.16 14.04
N HIS A 25 2.22 9.47 13.05
CA HIS A 25 3.17 10.05 12.07
C HIS A 25 2.63 10.05 10.65
N SER A 26 1.30 9.98 10.49
CA SER A 26 0.69 10.13 9.18
C SER A 26 0.85 11.55 8.66
N VAL A 27 1.20 11.67 7.38
CA VAL A 27 1.33 12.94 6.65
C VAL A 27 0.14 13.22 5.74
N GLY A 28 -0.91 12.41 5.83
CA GLY A 28 -2.11 12.53 5.01
C GLY A 28 -2.70 11.18 4.62
N SER A 29 -3.79 11.23 3.86
CA SER A 29 -4.46 10.06 3.30
C SER A 29 -4.23 9.97 1.80
N HIS A 30 -4.10 8.74 1.28
CA HIS A 30 -3.95 8.49 -0.15
C HIS A 30 -4.78 7.30 -0.61
N ALA A 31 -5.34 7.42 -1.82
CA ALA A 31 -6.09 6.38 -2.50
C ALA A 31 -5.17 5.63 -3.46
N LEU A 32 -5.29 4.30 -3.46
CA LEU A 32 -4.40 3.38 -4.17
C LEU A 32 -5.22 2.27 -4.80
N THR A 33 -4.63 1.52 -5.73
CA THR A 33 -5.30 0.40 -6.39
C THR A 33 -4.63 -0.92 -6.05
N PHE A 34 -5.36 -1.83 -5.43
CA PHE A 34 -4.93 -3.23 -5.32
C PHE A 34 -5.03 -3.88 -6.70
N VAL A 35 -3.92 -4.46 -7.17
CA VAL A 35 -3.84 -5.12 -8.48
C VAL A 35 -3.46 -6.60 -8.39
N GLY A 36 -3.14 -7.09 -7.20
CA GLY A 36 -2.80 -8.48 -6.97
C GLY A 36 -2.39 -8.74 -5.52
N TYR A 37 -1.96 -9.96 -5.26
CA TYR A 37 -1.46 -10.39 -3.95
C TYR A 37 -0.47 -11.54 -4.13
N GLY A 38 0.28 -11.83 -3.08
CA GLY A 38 1.20 -12.97 -3.06
C GLY A 38 1.76 -13.23 -1.67
N THR A 39 2.85 -14.00 -1.67
CA THR A 39 3.68 -14.30 -0.50
C THR A 39 5.15 -14.21 -0.93
N GLU A 40 5.99 -13.56 -0.14
CA GLU A 40 7.44 -13.48 -0.33
C GLU A 40 8.11 -13.84 0.99
N ASN A 41 8.98 -14.86 0.98
CA ASN A 41 9.67 -15.34 2.19
C ASN A 41 8.72 -15.63 3.38
N GLY A 42 7.58 -16.27 3.09
CA GLY A 42 6.56 -16.57 4.11
C GLY A 42 5.69 -15.38 4.52
N GLN A 43 5.96 -14.16 4.04
CA GLN A 43 5.21 -12.95 4.38
C GLN A 43 4.17 -12.62 3.29
N PRO A 44 2.86 -12.59 3.61
CA PRO A 44 1.83 -12.26 2.65
C PRO A 44 1.81 -10.75 2.32
N TYR A 45 1.59 -10.41 1.05
CA TYR A 45 1.50 -9.02 0.60
C TYR A 45 0.33 -8.77 -0.36
N TRP A 46 -0.10 -7.50 -0.42
CA TRP A 46 -0.88 -6.91 -1.51
C TRP A 46 0.07 -6.28 -2.51
N LEU A 47 -0.12 -6.53 -3.80
CA LEU A 47 0.51 -5.75 -4.86
C LEU A 47 -0.35 -4.52 -5.14
N VAL A 48 0.25 -3.34 -4.99
CA VAL A 48 -0.47 -2.07 -5.02
C VAL A 48 0.12 -1.17 -6.08
N LYS A 49 -0.74 -0.66 -6.97
CA LYS A 49 -0.38 0.39 -7.93
C LYS A 49 -0.50 1.76 -7.25
N ASN A 50 0.56 2.55 -7.36
CA ASN A 50 0.60 3.95 -6.89
C ASN A 50 0.48 4.92 -8.07
N SER A 51 0.30 6.21 -7.77
CA SER A 51 0.13 7.32 -8.72
C SER A 51 1.22 8.40 -8.62
N TRP A 52 2.36 8.10 -8.01
CA TRP A 52 3.50 9.02 -7.88
C TRP A 52 4.58 8.85 -8.97
N GLY A 53 4.17 8.39 -10.15
CA GLY A 53 5.06 8.14 -11.29
C GLY A 53 5.80 6.81 -11.22
N THR A 54 6.34 6.39 -12.37
CA THR A 54 7.02 5.08 -12.53
C THR A 54 8.42 5.06 -11.91
N TYR A 55 9.02 6.23 -11.63
CA TYR A 55 10.30 6.35 -10.94
C TYR A 55 10.22 6.02 -9.44
N TRP A 56 9.01 6.00 -8.87
CA TRP A 56 8.79 5.69 -7.47
C TRP A 56 8.59 4.18 -7.27
N GLY A 57 9.14 3.64 -6.19
CA GLY A 57 9.01 2.21 -5.85
C GLY A 57 9.52 1.28 -6.94
N GLN A 58 8.78 0.21 -7.19
CA GLN A 58 9.07 -0.76 -8.23
C GLN A 58 8.23 -0.45 -9.47
N ALA A 59 8.73 0.43 -10.34
CA ALA A 59 8.03 0.88 -11.55
C ALA A 59 6.63 1.50 -11.27
N GLY A 60 6.47 2.22 -10.16
CA GLY A 60 5.20 2.80 -9.70
C GLY A 60 4.35 1.88 -8.82
N TYR A 61 4.86 0.68 -8.48
CA TYR A 61 4.19 -0.28 -7.62
C TYR A 61 4.92 -0.46 -6.29
N PHE A 62 4.21 -0.99 -5.32
CA PHE A 62 4.79 -1.46 -4.08
C PHE A 62 4.05 -2.67 -3.52
N LYS A 63 4.72 -3.43 -2.66
CA LYS A 63 4.12 -4.51 -1.88
C LYS A 63 3.75 -3.98 -0.51
N LEU A 64 2.51 -4.17 -0.08
CA LEU A 64 2.02 -3.78 1.25
C LEU A 64 1.74 -5.03 2.09
N ALA A 65 2.14 -5.02 3.36
CA ALA A 65 1.86 -6.13 4.28
C ALA A 65 0.35 -6.47 4.32
N ARG A 66 0.03 -7.74 4.05
CA ARG A 66 -1.36 -8.24 3.99
C ARG A 66 -1.75 -8.95 5.28
N GLY A 67 -3.03 -8.87 5.65
CA GLY A 67 -3.57 -9.51 6.85
C GLY A 67 -3.51 -8.66 8.13
N GLN A 68 -2.95 -7.44 8.07
CA GLN A 68 -2.76 -6.57 9.24
C GLN A 68 -3.53 -5.25 9.14
N ASN A 69 -4.34 -5.04 8.08
CA ASN A 69 -4.96 -3.75 7.74
C ASN A 69 -3.97 -2.57 7.82
N ALA A 70 -2.77 -2.75 7.26
CA ALA A 70 -1.67 -1.79 7.36
C ALA A 70 -2.13 -0.38 6.95
N CYS A 71 -1.95 0.58 7.85
CA CYS A 71 -2.39 1.97 7.70
C CYS A 71 -3.85 2.16 7.23
N GLY A 72 -4.76 1.27 7.63
CA GLY A 72 -6.18 1.35 7.28
C GLY A 72 -6.45 1.11 5.80
N ALA A 73 -5.56 0.40 5.09
CA ALA A 73 -5.69 0.15 3.65
C ALA A 73 -6.97 -0.64 3.28
N ALA A 74 -7.57 -1.37 4.22
CA ALA A 74 -8.81 -2.11 4.05
C ALA A 74 -10.06 -1.39 4.62
N ASN A 75 -9.93 -0.16 5.12
CA ASN A 75 -11.07 0.57 5.72
C ASN A 75 -12.12 1.00 4.70
N SER A 76 -11.71 1.31 3.47
CA SER A 76 -12.60 1.79 2.41
C SER A 76 -12.11 1.26 1.08
N VAL A 77 -12.61 0.09 0.70
CA VAL A 77 -12.27 -0.59 -0.55
C VAL A 77 -13.50 -0.60 -1.44
N VAL A 78 -13.35 -0.06 -2.65
CA VAL A 78 -14.41 -0.01 -3.66
C VAL A 78 -13.88 -0.55 -4.98
N GLY A 79 -14.76 -1.21 -5.73
CA GLY A 79 -14.48 -1.70 -7.07
C GLY A 79 -15.67 -1.39 -7.98
N PRO A 80 -15.45 -0.90 -9.21
CA PRO A 80 -16.54 -0.68 -10.14
C PRO A 80 -17.13 -2.02 -10.59
N ILE A 81 -18.45 -2.06 -10.73
CA ILE A 81 -19.13 -3.10 -11.51
C ILE A 81 -19.25 -2.56 -12.93
N MET A 82 -18.58 -3.20 -13.88
CA MET A 82 -18.68 -2.80 -15.28
C MET A 82 -20.01 -3.28 -15.85
N GLY A 83 -20.82 -2.34 -16.33
CA GLY A 83 -22.05 -2.64 -17.07
C GLY A 83 -21.76 -3.41 -18.36
N LYS A 84 -22.70 -4.25 -18.78
CA LYS A 84 -22.66 -4.91 -20.09
C LYS A 84 -22.91 -3.91 -21.21
#